data_AF-A0A2R2J178-F1
#
_entry.id   AF-A0A2R2J178-F1
#
_cell.length_a   1.000
_cell.length_b   1.000
_cell.length_c   1.000
_cell.angle_alpha   90.00
_cell.angle_beta   90.00
_cell.angle_gamma   90.00
#
_symmetry.space_group_name_H-M   'P 1'
#
loop_
_entity.id
_entity.type
_entity.pdbx_description
1 polymer ?
#
loop_
_entity_poly.entity_id
_entity_poly.type
_entity_poly.pdbx_seq_one_letter_code
_entity_poly.pdbx_strand_id
1 'polypeptide(L)'
;MAEIKQTFGGAGGALQGVNMSGSQVTFYWGDALVNITVGSTSYGGNTKGLQSLTVTMPNDGVVILKKMQARTNQGYMVVSYLEFDLSGSIKKVGNFNANSATLEAMDGCQITFTGISSGGLIDRLQYRILPS
;
A
#
# COMPACT_ATOMS: atom_id res chain seq x y z
N MET A 1 9.50 4.73 -23.77
CA MET A 1 10.25 4.36 -22.55
C MET A 1 9.51 3.22 -21.88
N ALA A 2 10.20 2.17 -21.44
CA ALA A 2 9.56 1.06 -20.74
C ALA A 2 8.99 1.54 -19.41
N GLU A 3 7.75 1.16 -19.11
CA GLU A 3 7.06 1.50 -17.87
C GLU A 3 7.75 0.81 -16.68
N ILE A 4 8.44 1.58 -15.83
CA ILE A 4 9.15 1.03 -14.68
C ILE A 4 8.15 0.82 -13.53
N LYS A 5 7.70 -0.43 -13.37
CA LYS A 5 6.94 -0.87 -12.20
C LYS A 5 7.91 -1.28 -11.10
N GLN A 6 7.67 -0.78 -9.90
CA GLN A 6 8.41 -1.13 -8.69
C GLN A 6 7.55 -2.04 -7.82
N THR A 7 8.21 -2.82 -6.97
CA THR A 7 7.52 -3.63 -5.94
C THR A 7 8.13 -3.39 -4.57
N PHE A 8 7.31 -3.47 -3.54
CA PHE A 8 7.73 -3.30 -2.15
C PHE A 8 7.01 -4.32 -1.26
N GLY A 9 7.76 -4.98 -0.37
CA GLY A 9 7.26 -6.08 0.46
C GLY A 9 7.80 -7.45 0.03
N GLY A 10 7.25 -8.53 0.62
CA GLY A 10 7.70 -9.90 0.40
C GLY A 10 7.22 -10.52 -0.91
N ALA A 11 7.73 -11.70 -1.24
CA ALA A 11 7.36 -12.44 -2.45
C ALA A 11 6.10 -13.33 -2.28
N GLY A 12 5.43 -13.25 -1.13
CA GLY A 12 4.25 -14.05 -0.81
C GLY A 12 3.01 -13.65 -1.63
N GLY A 13 2.12 -14.62 -1.83
CA GLY A 13 0.86 -14.44 -2.55
C GLY A 13 1.01 -14.29 -4.07
N ALA A 14 -0.13 -14.36 -4.78
CA ALA A 14 -0.20 -14.02 -6.19
C ALA A 14 -0.42 -12.52 -6.35
N LEU A 15 0.39 -11.88 -7.20
CA LEU A 15 0.22 -10.46 -7.52
C LEU A 15 -1.01 -10.29 -8.41
N GLN A 16 -2.00 -9.55 -7.91
CA GLN A 16 -3.20 -9.17 -8.65
C GLN A 16 -3.08 -7.73 -9.12
N GLY A 17 -3.48 -7.47 -10.37
CA GLY A 17 -3.58 -6.10 -10.87
C GLY A 17 -4.68 -5.33 -10.14
N VAL A 18 -4.41 -4.06 -9.83
CA VAL A 18 -5.40 -3.16 -9.22
C VAL A 18 -5.38 -1.82 -9.92
N ASN A 19 -6.55 -1.20 -10.02
CA ASN A 19 -6.69 0.20 -10.40
C ASN A 19 -7.45 0.91 -9.29
N MET A 20 -6.80 1.89 -8.65
CA MET A 20 -7.41 2.65 -7.56
C MET A 20 -7.95 4.01 -8.01
N SER A 21 -7.74 4.42 -9.27
CA SER A 21 -8.14 5.73 -9.78
C SER A 21 -9.64 5.97 -9.60
N GLY A 22 -10.00 7.10 -8.97
CA GLY A 22 -11.37 7.50 -8.66
C GLY A 22 -12.13 6.59 -7.68
N SER A 23 -11.46 5.55 -7.14
CA SER A 23 -12.10 4.55 -6.29
C SER A 23 -12.06 4.94 -4.83
N GLN A 24 -13.07 4.51 -4.08
CA GLN A 24 -12.99 4.47 -2.63
C GLN A 24 -12.10 3.30 -2.21
N VAL A 25 -11.04 3.59 -1.44
CA VAL A 25 -10.08 2.62 -0.95
C VAL A 25 -10.13 2.59 0.57
N THR A 26 -10.34 1.41 1.14
CA THR A 26 -10.27 1.20 2.59
C THR A 26 -9.08 0.32 2.93
N PHE A 27 -8.19 0.84 3.76
CA PHE A 27 -7.07 0.10 4.33
C PHE A 27 -7.48 -0.44 5.70
N TYR A 28 -7.14 -1.69 5.99
CA TYR A 28 -7.33 -2.31 7.29
C TYR A 28 -6.02 -2.83 7.85
N TRP A 29 -5.78 -2.56 9.12
CA TRP A 29 -4.57 -3.01 9.80
C TRP A 29 -4.82 -3.30 11.28
N GLY A 30 -4.00 -4.20 11.81
CA GLY A 30 -3.71 -4.23 13.24
C GLY A 30 -2.22 -3.98 13.37
N ASP A 31 -1.49 -5.06 13.43
CA ASP A 31 -0.04 -5.07 13.60
C ASP A 31 0.75 -4.86 12.30
N ALA A 32 0.14 -5.17 11.17
CA ALA A 32 0.59 -4.91 9.81
C ALA A 32 -0.64 -4.64 8.93
N LEU A 33 -0.44 -4.28 7.66
CA LEU A 33 -1.56 -4.20 6.73
C LEU A 33 -2.15 -5.60 6.51
N VAL A 34 -3.44 -5.73 6.80
CA VAL A 34 -4.17 -7.00 6.70
C VAL A 34 -4.96 -7.05 5.41
N ASN A 35 -5.64 -5.96 5.08
CA ASN A 35 -6.53 -5.91 3.93
C ASN A 35 -6.54 -4.53 3.28
N ILE A 36 -6.66 -4.49 1.95
CA ILE A 36 -6.95 -3.30 1.18
C ILE A 36 -8.20 -3.61 0.36
N THR A 37 -9.24 -2.81 0.51
CA THR A 37 -10.47 -2.92 -0.28
C THR A 37 -10.54 -1.75 -1.25
N VAL A 38 -10.68 -2.02 -2.55
CA VAL A 38 -10.78 -1.03 -3.63
C VAL A 38 -12.14 -1.19 -4.29
N GLY A 39 -13.05 -0.24 -4.09
CA GLY A 39 -14.45 -0.40 -4.47
C GLY A 39 -15.06 -1.62 -3.78
N SER A 40 -15.51 -2.60 -4.55
CA SER A 40 -16.06 -3.88 -4.06
C SER A 40 -15.03 -5.01 -3.96
N THR A 41 -13.80 -4.79 -4.42
CA THR A 41 -12.77 -5.84 -4.46
C THR A 41 -11.90 -5.78 -3.21
N SER A 42 -11.72 -6.90 -2.53
CA SER A 42 -10.96 -6.99 -1.29
C SER A 42 -9.70 -7.84 -1.47
N TYR A 43 -8.56 -7.32 -1.03
CA TYR A 43 -7.26 -7.97 -1.09
C TYR A 43 -6.71 -8.18 0.33
N GLY A 44 -6.56 -9.44 0.74
CA GLY A 44 -5.97 -9.80 2.04
C GLY A 44 -6.93 -10.53 2.99
N GLY A 45 -6.64 -10.44 4.29
CA GLY A 45 -7.28 -11.24 5.33
C GLY A 45 -8.56 -10.65 5.92
N ASN A 46 -9.00 -11.25 7.03
CA ASN A 46 -10.19 -10.86 7.79
C ASN A 46 -10.04 -9.45 8.40
N THR A 47 -11.08 -8.62 8.28
CA THR A 47 -11.10 -7.22 8.70
C THR A 47 -11.76 -6.97 10.07
N LYS A 48 -12.34 -8.00 10.70
CA LYS A 48 -13.10 -7.85 11.94
C LYS A 48 -12.24 -7.33 13.09
N GLY A 49 -12.64 -6.19 13.67
CA GLY A 49 -11.99 -5.58 14.83
C GLY A 49 -10.68 -4.86 14.52
N LEU A 50 -10.33 -4.69 13.24
CA LEU A 50 -9.14 -3.96 12.82
C LEU A 50 -9.36 -2.45 12.79
N GLN A 51 -8.27 -1.70 12.91
CA GLN A 51 -8.25 -0.30 12.55
C GLN A 51 -8.47 -0.16 11.04
N SER A 52 -9.12 0.92 10.62
CA SER A 52 -9.34 1.19 9.21
C SER A 52 -9.27 2.67 8.87
N LEU A 53 -8.95 2.93 7.60
CA LEU A 53 -9.00 4.26 7.00
C LEU A 53 -9.56 4.12 5.59
N THR A 54 -10.67 4.81 5.35
CA THR A 54 -11.25 4.94 4.01
C THR A 54 -10.85 6.28 3.41
N VAL A 55 -10.35 6.25 2.18
CA VAL A 55 -10.02 7.43 1.38
C VAL A 55 -10.65 7.31 0.00
N THR A 56 -10.95 8.46 -0.62
CA THR A 56 -11.28 8.51 -2.04
C THR A 56 -10.02 8.88 -2.79
N MET A 57 -9.56 7.99 -3.67
CA MET A 57 -8.38 8.26 -4.49
C MET A 57 -8.70 9.28 -5.58
N PRO A 58 -7.71 10.04 -6.07
CA PRO A 58 -7.94 11.02 -7.12
C PRO A 58 -8.32 10.31 -8.43
N ASN A 59 -8.95 11.02 -9.37
CA ASN A 59 -9.44 10.43 -10.62
C ASN A 59 -8.33 9.84 -11.51
N ASP A 60 -7.10 10.31 -11.36
CA ASP A 60 -5.91 9.75 -12.02
C ASP A 60 -5.23 8.66 -11.17
N GLY A 61 -5.65 8.47 -9.91
CA GLY A 61 -5.09 7.53 -8.95
C GLY A 61 -3.72 7.93 -8.39
N VAL A 62 -3.29 9.17 -8.64
CA VAL A 62 -1.96 9.65 -8.27
C VAL A 62 -1.92 10.07 -6.81
N VAL A 63 -0.92 9.58 -6.09
CA VAL A 63 -0.61 10.02 -4.73
C VAL A 63 0.87 10.35 -4.62
N ILE A 64 1.24 11.20 -3.66
CA ILE A 64 2.65 11.44 -3.36
C ILE A 64 3.06 10.45 -2.30
N LEU A 65 3.89 9.48 -2.68
CA LEU A 65 4.46 8.53 -1.73
C LEU A 65 5.42 9.26 -0.80
N LYS A 66 5.31 8.99 0.51
CA LYS A 66 6.26 9.50 1.51
C LYS A 66 7.07 8.36 2.12
N LYS A 67 6.40 7.29 2.55
CA LYS A 67 7.06 6.18 3.26
C LYS A 67 6.36 4.85 3.04
N MET A 68 7.14 3.78 2.95
CA MET A 68 6.66 2.41 3.09
C MET A 68 7.55 1.63 4.06
N GLN A 69 6.97 0.72 4.81
CA GLN A 69 7.72 -0.19 5.67
C GLN A 69 7.22 -1.62 5.49
N ALA A 70 8.17 -2.55 5.49
CA ALA A 70 7.90 -3.97 5.55
C ALA A 70 8.60 -4.57 6.77
N ARG A 71 8.03 -5.64 7.31
CA ARG A 71 8.63 -6.37 8.43
C ARG A 71 8.45 -7.86 8.26
N THR A 72 9.32 -8.63 8.88
CA THR A 72 9.14 -10.07 9.00
C THR A 72 8.03 -10.36 10.00
N ASN A 73 7.04 -11.14 9.60
CA ASN A 73 5.98 -11.69 10.43
C ASN A 73 5.91 -13.20 10.18
N GLN A 74 6.14 -14.00 11.22
CA GLN A 74 6.13 -15.47 11.14
C GLN A 74 7.00 -16.05 9.99
N GLY A 75 8.12 -15.40 9.69
CA GLY A 75 9.04 -15.79 8.60
C GLY A 75 8.72 -15.22 7.22
N TYR A 76 7.64 -14.46 7.07
CA TYR A 76 7.25 -13.82 5.82
C TYR A 76 7.39 -12.31 5.90
N MET A 77 7.94 -11.67 4.85
CA MET A 77 8.01 -10.22 4.79
C MET A 77 6.68 -9.65 4.31
N VAL A 78 6.06 -8.80 5.12
CA VAL A 78 4.75 -8.20 4.86
C VAL A 78 4.82 -6.69 4.98
N VAL A 79 3.98 -5.98 4.24
CA VAL A 79 3.88 -4.52 4.32
C VAL A 79 3.23 -4.15 5.66
N SER A 80 3.98 -3.45 6.50
CA SER A 80 3.52 -3.07 7.84
C SER A 80 2.99 -1.65 7.90
N TYR A 81 3.47 -0.74 7.05
CA TYR A 81 3.13 0.67 7.13
C TYR A 81 3.20 1.37 5.76
N LEU A 82 2.28 2.32 5.53
CA LEU A 82 2.30 3.25 4.41
C LEU A 82 2.02 4.67 4.88
N GLU A 83 2.76 5.61 4.31
CA GLU A 83 2.53 7.05 4.42
C GLU A 83 2.51 7.66 3.03
N PHE A 84 1.43 8.36 2.72
CA PHE A 84 1.27 9.04 1.44
C PHE A 84 0.49 10.34 1.65
N ASP A 85 0.78 11.33 0.81
CA ASP A 85 -0.01 12.55 0.73
C ASP A 85 -1.07 12.38 -0.36
N LEU A 86 -2.31 12.63 0.06
CA LEU A 86 -3.49 12.66 -0.79
C LEU A 86 -4.07 14.09 -0.76
N SER A 87 -3.83 14.84 -1.83
CA SER A 87 -4.34 16.21 -2.03
C SER A 87 -3.99 17.17 -0.89
N GLY A 88 -2.75 17.15 -0.41
CA GLY A 88 -2.24 17.99 0.68
C GLY A 88 -2.51 17.44 2.08
N SER A 89 -3.08 16.23 2.19
CA SER A 89 -3.36 15.57 3.46
C SER A 89 -2.57 14.28 3.60
N ILE A 90 -1.68 14.23 4.59
CA ILE A 90 -0.92 13.02 4.91
C ILE A 90 -1.85 11.95 5.48
N LYS A 91 -1.80 10.76 4.90
CA LYS A 91 -2.50 9.55 5.34
C LYS A 91 -1.48 8.52 5.80
N LYS A 92 -1.79 7.87 6.92
CA LYS A 92 -0.93 6.90 7.60
C LYS A 92 -1.77 5.66 7.87
N VAL A 93 -1.31 4.51 7.40
CA VAL A 93 -1.99 3.22 7.60
C VAL A 93 -0.97 2.15 7.96
N GLY A 94 -1.40 1.18 8.77
CA GLY A 94 -0.50 0.18 9.32
C GLY A 94 0.20 0.64 10.60
N ASN A 95 1.19 -0.12 11.03
CA ASN A 95 1.95 0.10 12.25
C ASN A 95 3.43 0.37 11.92
N PHE A 96 3.89 1.58 12.25
CA PHE A 96 5.27 1.99 12.03
C PHE A 96 6.18 1.52 13.17
N ASN A 97 7.30 0.90 12.82
CA ASN A 97 8.35 0.52 13.76
C ASN A 97 9.69 1.12 13.32
N ALA A 98 10.26 2.05 14.08
CA ALA A 98 11.51 2.73 13.72
C ALA A 98 12.70 1.79 13.48
N ASN A 99 12.64 0.54 13.94
CA ASN A 99 13.72 -0.45 13.82
C ASN A 99 13.56 -1.40 12.61
N SER A 100 12.52 -1.22 11.79
CA SER A 100 12.25 -2.07 10.61
C SER A 100 12.72 -1.39 9.31
N ALA A 101 12.99 -2.21 8.28
CA ALA A 101 13.39 -1.73 6.97
C ALA A 101 12.33 -0.80 6.35
N THR A 102 12.72 0.45 6.12
CA THR A 102 11.84 1.52 5.63
C THR A 102 12.37 2.05 4.31
N LEU A 103 11.48 2.17 3.34
CA LEU A 103 11.70 2.96 2.13
C LEU A 103 11.11 4.35 2.35
N GLU A 104 11.98 5.36 2.40
CA GLU A 104 11.57 6.76 2.32
C GLU A 104 11.64 7.20 0.86
N ALA A 105 10.55 7.78 0.37
CA ALA A 105 10.49 8.25 -0.99
C ALA A 105 11.16 9.63 -1.10
N MET A 106 11.72 9.94 -2.27
CA MET A 106 12.19 11.29 -2.59
C MET A 106 11.03 12.28 -2.49
N ASP A 107 11.32 13.53 -2.16
CA ASP A 107 10.26 14.53 -2.05
C ASP A 107 9.53 14.71 -3.39
N GLY A 108 8.20 14.84 -3.31
CA GLY A 108 7.33 14.90 -4.49
C GLY A 108 7.22 13.60 -5.31
N CYS A 109 7.65 12.44 -4.80
CA CYS A 109 7.55 11.17 -5.53
C CYS A 109 6.08 10.77 -5.80
N GLN A 110 5.62 11.04 -7.02
CA GLN A 110 4.26 10.68 -7.46
C GLN A 110 4.21 9.23 -7.92
N ILE A 111 3.21 8.49 -7.42
CA ILE A 111 2.99 7.10 -7.78
C ILE A 111 1.54 6.80 -8.10
N THR A 112 1.32 5.70 -8.82
CA THR A 112 0.03 4.99 -8.88
C THR A 112 0.22 3.55 -8.43
N PHE A 113 -0.70 3.03 -7.62
CA PHE A 113 -0.70 1.61 -7.25
C PHE A 113 -1.24 0.78 -8.42
N THR A 114 -0.52 -0.27 -8.79
CA THR A 114 -0.84 -1.11 -9.96
C THR A 114 -1.04 -2.58 -9.62
N GLY A 115 -0.64 -3.02 -8.43
CA GLY A 115 -0.92 -4.39 -7.99
C GLY A 115 -0.78 -4.61 -6.49
N ILE A 116 -1.46 -5.64 -6.00
CA ILE A 116 -1.44 -6.08 -4.60
C ILE A 116 -1.22 -7.59 -4.58
N SER A 117 -0.29 -8.04 -3.74
CA SER A 117 -0.09 -9.44 -3.41
C SER A 117 -0.47 -9.64 -1.95
N SER A 118 -1.29 -10.64 -1.67
CA SER A 118 -1.78 -10.88 -0.32
C SER A 118 -2.15 -12.34 -0.07
N GLY A 119 -1.87 -12.81 1.13
CA GLY A 119 -2.50 -13.97 1.77
C GLY A 119 -3.40 -13.51 2.91
N GLY A 120 -3.04 -13.85 4.15
CA GLY A 120 -3.70 -13.32 5.36
C GLY A 120 -3.32 -11.87 5.69
N LEU A 121 -2.22 -11.36 5.11
CA LEU A 121 -1.72 -10.00 5.23
C LEU A 121 -1.36 -9.48 3.83
N ILE A 122 -1.09 -8.19 3.72
CA ILE A 122 -0.54 -7.61 2.49
C ILE A 122 0.95 -7.94 2.42
N ASP A 123 1.31 -8.85 1.54
CA ASP A 123 2.71 -9.27 1.34
C ASP A 123 3.47 -8.22 0.53
N ARG A 124 2.87 -7.73 -0.57
CA ARG A 124 3.54 -6.88 -1.56
C ARG A 124 2.61 -5.86 -2.18
N LEU A 125 3.15 -4.68 -2.46
CA LEU A 125 2.53 -3.67 -3.31
C LEU A 125 3.37 -3.50 -4.57
N GLN A 126 2.69 -3.37 -5.71
CA GLN A 126 3.28 -2.93 -6.96
C GLN A 126 2.77 -1.53 -7.28
N TYR A 127 3.68 -0.67 -7.71
CA TYR A 127 3.37 0.72 -8.04
C TYR A 127 4.22 1.20 -9.22
N ARG A 128 3.77 2.25 -9.87
CA ARG A 128 4.50 2.96 -10.92
C ARG A 128 4.89 4.33 -10.40
N ILE A 129 6.15 4.70 -10.58
CA ILE A 129 6.61 6.06 -10.33
C ILE A 129 6.33 6.88 -11.59
N LEU A 130 5.70 8.04 -11.42
CA LEU A 130 5.44 8.96 -12.51
C LEU A 130 6.62 9.91 -12.70
N PRO A 131 7.01 10.22 -13.95
CA PRO A 131 7.99 11.25 -14.21
C PRO A 131 7.46 12.60 -13.71
N SER A 132 8.32 13.31 -12.98
CA SER A 132 8.12 14.70 -12.55
C SER A 132 8.06 15.67 -13.73
#